data_AF-A0A2V8N443-F1
#
_entry.id   AF-A0A2V8N443-F1
#
_cell.length_a   1.000
_cell.length_b   1.000
_cell.length_c   1.000
_cell.angle_alpha   90.00
_cell.angle_beta   90.00
_cell.angle_gamma   90.00
#
_symmetry.space_group_name_H-M   'P 1'
#
loop_
_entity.id
_entity.type
_entity.pdbx_description
1 polymer ?
#
loop_
_entity_poly.entity_id
_entity_poly.type
_entity_poly.pdbx_seq_one_letter_code
_entity_poly.pdbx_strand_id
1 'polypeptide(L)'
;MELKKMRLSGICISLALLSFAPAAKAQEIPPDVNYKRATNEINAAAKSTLESALASQAAPNDFLGGVFICGPLLWRVLKPAADQALLAGKPLVAIIQNPEVIHAQARNFLKLEEKQLFWKLLREKYPGLSSGEVRKAHADEISFYWAEIPFDIEEPFFVVETKTERFVVHLQHKDGKDTLFWIELVGDLRSLKLK
;
A
#
# COMPACT_ATOMS: atom_id res chain seq x y z
N MET A 1 -2.18 83.31 -1.46
CA MET A 1 -2.14 82.34 -2.59
C MET A 1 -2.03 80.95 -1.96
N GLU A 2 -3.18 80.32 -1.68
CA GLU A 2 -3.23 79.00 -1.03
C GLU A 2 -3.11 77.89 -2.09
N LEU A 3 -2.19 76.95 -1.86
CA LEU A 3 -2.04 75.75 -2.68
C LEU A 3 -2.88 74.60 -2.09
N LYS A 4 -3.91 74.18 -2.82
CA LYS A 4 -4.73 72.99 -2.55
C LYS A 4 -3.87 71.72 -2.61
N LYS A 5 -3.85 70.94 -1.51
CA LYS A 5 -3.32 69.57 -1.50
C LYS A 5 -4.33 68.60 -2.13
N MET A 6 -3.99 68.09 -3.31
CA MET A 6 -4.71 67.02 -4.00
C MET A 6 -4.39 65.68 -3.32
N ARG A 7 -5.41 64.98 -2.80
CA ARG A 7 -5.28 63.60 -2.33
C ARG A 7 -5.48 62.66 -3.53
N LEU A 8 -4.45 61.93 -3.93
CA LEU A 8 -4.58 60.84 -4.90
C LEU A 8 -5.23 59.63 -4.20
N SER A 9 -6.42 59.24 -4.67
CA SER A 9 -7.07 57.98 -4.31
C SER A 9 -6.20 56.81 -4.76
N GLY A 10 -5.82 55.94 -3.83
CA GLY A 10 -5.08 54.71 -4.11
C GLY A 10 -5.96 53.71 -4.87
N ILE A 11 -5.51 53.33 -6.06
CA ILE A 11 -6.07 52.23 -6.85
C ILE A 11 -5.47 50.94 -6.29
N CYS A 12 -6.28 50.13 -5.60
CA CYS A 12 -5.91 48.75 -5.26
C CYS A 12 -5.97 47.88 -6.52
N ILE A 13 -4.82 47.57 -7.11
CA ILE A 13 -4.69 46.56 -8.15
C ILE A 13 -4.65 45.20 -7.45
N SER A 14 -5.80 44.51 -7.42
CA SER A 14 -5.88 43.12 -6.96
C SER A 14 -5.26 42.19 -7.99
N LEU A 15 -4.01 41.80 -7.77
CA LEU A 15 -3.29 40.83 -8.59
C LEU A 15 -3.87 39.43 -8.31
N ALA A 16 -4.73 38.93 -9.19
CA ALA A 16 -5.23 37.56 -9.12
C ALA A 16 -4.08 36.59 -9.45
N LEU A 17 -3.52 35.95 -8.43
CA LEU A 17 -2.59 34.84 -8.59
C LEU A 17 -3.36 33.63 -9.12
N LEU A 18 -3.25 33.38 -10.42
CA LEU A 18 -3.65 32.13 -11.05
C LEU A 18 -2.71 31.02 -10.57
N SER A 19 -3.13 30.29 -9.54
CA SER A 19 -2.46 29.08 -9.09
C SER A 19 -2.63 27.99 -10.15
N PHE A 20 -1.64 27.81 -11.02
CA PHE A 20 -1.52 26.63 -11.85
C PHE A 20 -1.12 25.46 -10.94
N ALA A 21 -2.10 24.66 -10.50
CA ALA A 21 -1.80 23.39 -9.86
C ALA A 21 -1.12 22.49 -10.92
N PRO A 22 0.09 21.97 -10.66
CA PRO A 22 0.72 21.04 -11.59
C PRO A 22 -0.17 19.80 -11.74
N ALA A 23 -0.44 19.41 -12.98
CA ALA A 23 -1.13 18.16 -13.26
C ALA A 23 -0.34 17.02 -12.59
N ALA A 24 -1.02 16.22 -11.77
CA ALA A 24 -0.40 15.08 -11.12
C ALA A 24 0.24 14.19 -12.19
N LYS A 25 1.55 13.94 -12.07
CA LYS A 25 2.22 12.99 -12.98
C LYS A 25 1.52 11.65 -12.88
N ALA A 26 1.21 11.06 -14.02
CA ALA A 26 0.70 9.70 -14.07
C ALA A 26 1.71 8.75 -13.42
N GLN A 27 1.20 7.77 -12.65
CA GLN A 27 2.02 6.73 -12.04
C GLN A 27 2.80 5.97 -13.14
N GLU A 28 4.11 5.87 -12.98
CA GLU A 28 4.96 5.13 -13.91
C GLU A 28 4.83 3.62 -13.70
N ILE A 29 4.56 2.88 -14.77
CA ILE A 29 4.49 1.41 -14.76
C ILE A 29 5.72 0.88 -15.51
N PRO A 30 6.51 -0.03 -14.92
CA PRO A 30 7.64 -0.64 -15.62
C PRO A 30 7.18 -1.40 -16.88
N PRO A 31 7.98 -1.40 -17.96
CA PRO A 31 7.56 -1.92 -19.28
C PRO A 31 7.24 -3.42 -19.29
N ASP A 32 7.88 -4.21 -18.43
CA ASP A 32 7.73 -5.68 -18.38
C ASP A 32 6.71 -6.16 -17.34
N VAL A 33 5.90 -5.24 -16.79
CA VAL A 33 4.88 -5.55 -15.78
C VAL A 33 3.51 -5.54 -16.43
N ASN A 34 2.78 -6.64 -16.31
CA ASN A 34 1.36 -6.65 -16.64
C ASN A 34 0.59 -5.96 -15.51
N TYR A 35 0.07 -4.77 -15.81
CA TYR A 35 -0.62 -3.93 -14.85
C TYR A 35 -1.98 -3.47 -15.38
N LYS A 36 -3.05 -3.76 -14.64
CA LYS A 36 -4.43 -3.36 -14.98
C LYS A 36 -4.89 -2.27 -14.02
N ARG A 37 -5.15 -1.07 -14.58
CA ARG A 37 -5.65 0.07 -13.81
C ARG A 37 -7.15 -0.07 -13.54
N ALA A 38 -7.55 0.31 -12.34
CA ALA A 38 -8.94 0.53 -11.98
C ALA A 38 -9.31 1.99 -12.27
N THR A 39 -10.59 2.32 -12.21
CA THR A 39 -11.02 3.72 -12.31
C THR A 39 -10.54 4.53 -11.10
N ASN A 40 -10.53 5.86 -11.22
CA ASN A 40 -10.14 6.72 -10.11
C ASN A 40 -11.11 6.58 -8.93
N GLU A 41 -12.40 6.35 -9.21
CA GLU A 41 -13.44 6.15 -8.21
C GLU A 41 -13.21 4.88 -7.39
N ILE A 42 -12.91 3.76 -8.06
CA ILE A 42 -12.58 2.48 -7.40
C ILE A 42 -11.33 2.65 -6.54
N ASN A 43 -10.28 3.27 -7.09
CA ASN A 43 -9.05 3.51 -6.33
C ASN A 43 -9.27 4.43 -5.13
N ALA A 44 -10.07 5.48 -5.26
CA ALA A 44 -10.36 6.41 -4.16
C ALA A 44 -11.15 5.71 -3.04
N ALA A 45 -12.15 4.90 -3.39
CA ALA A 45 -12.91 4.11 -2.43
C ALA A 45 -12.02 3.10 -1.69
N ALA A 46 -11.21 2.34 -2.44
CA ALA A 46 -10.31 1.33 -1.87
C ALA A 46 -9.22 1.94 -0.98
N LYS A 47 -8.68 3.11 -1.36
CA LYS A 47 -7.76 3.89 -0.53
C LYS A 47 -8.41 4.28 0.80
N SER A 48 -9.63 4.79 0.78
CA SER A 48 -10.39 5.14 1.99
C SER A 48 -10.65 3.92 2.89
N THR A 49 -11.00 2.77 2.29
CA THR A 49 -11.16 1.51 3.02
C THR A 49 -9.86 1.09 3.72
N LEU A 50 -8.73 1.15 3.02
CA LEU A 50 -7.42 0.82 3.57
C LEU A 50 -7.01 1.78 4.68
N GLU A 51 -7.16 3.09 4.47
CA GLU A 51 -6.88 4.11 5.49
C GLU A 51 -7.72 3.88 6.76
N SER A 52 -9.01 3.57 6.58
CA SER A 52 -9.91 3.26 7.70
C SER A 52 -9.49 1.98 8.45
N ALA A 53 -9.08 0.94 7.73
CA ALA A 53 -8.57 -0.28 8.35
C ALA A 53 -7.28 -0.04 9.14
N LEU A 54 -6.37 0.77 8.60
CA LEU A 54 -5.11 1.16 9.24
C LEU A 54 -5.32 2.06 10.47
N ALA A 55 -6.35 2.92 10.46
CA ALA A 55 -6.66 3.76 11.61
C ALA A 55 -7.21 2.97 12.81
N SER A 56 -7.87 1.83 12.57
CA SER A 56 -8.47 1.00 13.63
C SER A 56 -7.46 0.01 14.23
N GLN A 57 -7.55 -0.28 15.53
CA GLN A 57 -6.71 -1.29 16.18
C GLN A 57 -7.05 -2.72 15.71
N ALA A 58 -8.32 -2.97 15.39
CA ALA A 58 -8.78 -4.22 14.78
C ALA A 58 -9.23 -3.93 13.35
N ALA A 59 -8.74 -4.68 12.36
CA ALA A 59 -9.21 -4.53 11.00
C ALA A 59 -10.70 -4.95 10.90
N PRO A 60 -11.52 -4.23 10.10
CA PRO A 60 -12.89 -4.64 9.84
C PRO A 60 -12.96 -6.07 9.27
N ASN A 61 -13.91 -6.89 9.73
CA ASN A 61 -14.04 -8.27 9.25
C ASN A 61 -14.28 -8.35 7.74
N ASP A 62 -15.05 -7.40 7.19
CA ASP A 62 -15.32 -7.35 5.75
C ASP A 62 -14.03 -7.11 4.96
N PHE A 63 -13.13 -6.26 5.45
CA PHE A 63 -11.82 -6.03 4.84
C PHE A 63 -10.94 -7.30 4.85
N LEU A 64 -11.11 -8.16 5.85
CA LEU A 64 -10.43 -9.46 5.95
C LEU A 64 -11.26 -10.63 5.39
N GLY A 65 -12.30 -10.34 4.61
CA GLY A 65 -13.24 -11.34 4.12
C GLY A 65 -12.68 -12.29 3.04
N GLY A 66 -11.69 -11.84 2.26
CA GLY A 66 -11.11 -12.56 1.11
C GLY A 66 -9.96 -13.51 1.46
N VAL A 67 -9.34 -14.13 0.45
CA VAL A 67 -8.06 -14.84 0.65
C VAL A 67 -6.99 -13.81 0.99
N PHE A 68 -6.20 -14.06 2.04
CA PHE A 68 -5.20 -13.11 2.51
C PHE A 68 -3.80 -13.72 2.53
N ILE A 69 -2.86 -13.10 1.80
CA ILE A 69 -1.47 -13.53 1.71
C ILE A 69 -0.55 -12.51 2.41
N CYS A 70 0.30 -13.02 3.30
CA CYS A 70 1.46 -12.31 3.82
C CYS A 70 2.68 -12.74 3.00
N GLY A 71 3.30 -11.77 2.34
CA GLY A 71 4.47 -11.98 1.49
C GLY A 71 5.69 -12.49 2.27
N PRO A 72 6.67 -13.07 1.57
CA PRO A 72 7.87 -13.67 2.15
C PRO A 72 8.74 -12.75 3.05
N LEU A 73 9.00 -11.48 2.70
CA LEU A 73 9.85 -10.61 3.53
C LEU A 73 9.17 -10.30 4.86
N LEU A 74 7.89 -9.93 4.80
CA LEU A 74 7.07 -9.65 5.96
C LEU A 74 6.87 -10.91 6.80
N TRP A 75 6.57 -12.04 6.17
CA TRP A 75 6.42 -13.31 6.89
C TRP A 75 7.69 -13.69 7.61
N ARG A 76 8.86 -13.54 6.99
CA ARG A 76 10.15 -13.79 7.66
C ARG A 76 10.32 -12.96 8.93
N VAL A 77 9.87 -11.70 8.93
CA VAL A 77 9.95 -10.81 10.10
C VAL A 77 8.92 -11.16 11.17
N LEU A 78 7.70 -11.53 10.79
CA LEU A 78 6.62 -11.79 11.74
C LEU A 78 6.65 -13.22 12.31
N LYS A 79 7.11 -14.20 11.53
CA LYS A 79 7.12 -15.63 11.89
C LYS A 79 7.72 -15.93 13.26
N PRO A 80 8.83 -15.32 13.71
CA PRO A 80 9.39 -15.59 15.05
C PRO A 80 8.46 -15.23 16.21
N ALA A 81 7.51 -14.31 16.00
CA ALA A 81 6.52 -13.88 16.99
C ALA A 81 5.12 -14.45 16.72
N ALA A 82 4.95 -15.28 15.69
CA ALA A 82 3.68 -15.90 15.34
C ALA A 82 3.33 -17.01 16.34
N ASP A 83 2.09 -16.98 16.85
CA ASP A 83 1.56 -18.04 17.70
C ASP A 83 1.17 -19.30 16.90
N GLN A 84 0.71 -20.35 17.58
CA GLN A 84 0.31 -21.60 16.92
C GLN A 84 -0.83 -21.42 15.92
N ALA A 85 -1.78 -20.51 16.18
CA ALA A 85 -2.91 -20.27 15.28
C ALA A 85 -2.44 -19.60 13.98
N LEU A 86 -1.54 -18.63 14.05
CA LEU A 86 -0.89 -18.04 12.88
C LEU A 86 0.02 -19.03 12.15
N LEU A 87 0.69 -19.90 12.90
CA LEU A 87 1.51 -20.95 12.31
C LEU A 87 0.69 -22.05 11.61
N ALA A 88 -0.60 -22.20 11.96
CA ALA A 88 -1.54 -23.11 11.32
C ALA A 88 -2.05 -22.61 9.96
N GLY A 89 -1.85 -21.32 9.63
CA GLY A 89 -2.13 -20.79 8.30
C GLY A 89 -1.43 -21.60 7.21
N LYS A 90 -2.01 -21.69 6.02
CA LYS A 90 -1.48 -22.54 4.94
C LYS A 90 -0.11 -22.02 4.49
N PRO A 91 0.96 -22.84 4.53
CA PRO A 91 2.25 -22.46 3.96
C PRO A 91 2.09 -22.13 2.48
N LEU A 92 2.75 -21.05 2.06
CA LEU A 92 2.88 -20.67 0.66
C LEU A 92 4.38 -20.57 0.34
N VAL A 93 4.78 -20.94 -0.87
CA VAL A 93 6.14 -20.69 -1.36
C VAL A 93 6.02 -19.68 -2.49
N ALA A 94 6.59 -18.49 -2.29
CA ALA A 94 6.76 -17.50 -3.33
C ALA A 94 7.98 -17.89 -4.17
N ILE A 95 7.80 -17.93 -5.49
CA ILE A 95 8.88 -18.16 -6.45
C ILE A 95 9.26 -16.81 -7.03
N ILE A 96 10.31 -16.22 -6.46
CA ILE A 96 10.71 -14.85 -6.77
C ILE A 96 11.62 -14.86 -8.00
N GLN A 97 11.21 -14.12 -9.02
CA GLN A 97 11.95 -13.92 -10.28
C GLN A 97 12.94 -12.74 -10.11
N ASN A 98 14.14 -13.03 -9.61
CA ASN A 98 15.31 -12.14 -9.61
C ASN A 98 16.36 -12.77 -10.57
N PRO A 99 17.55 -12.18 -10.87
CA PRO A 99 18.56 -12.83 -11.72
C PRO A 99 18.89 -14.27 -11.33
N GLU A 100 18.68 -14.61 -10.05
CA GLU A 100 18.53 -15.98 -9.60
C GLU A 100 17.13 -16.19 -9.01
N VAL A 101 16.54 -17.35 -9.28
CA VAL A 101 15.25 -17.76 -8.73
C VAL A 101 15.38 -18.00 -7.22
N ILE A 102 14.53 -17.36 -6.42
CA ILE A 102 14.51 -17.52 -4.96
C ILE A 102 13.20 -18.16 -4.54
N HIS A 103 13.27 -19.27 -3.78
CA HIS A 103 12.10 -19.90 -3.18
C HIS A 103 12.00 -19.42 -1.73
N ALA A 104 10.99 -18.61 -1.43
CA ALA A 104 10.82 -18.02 -0.11
C ALA A 104 9.50 -18.43 0.53
N GLN A 105 9.51 -18.66 1.84
CA GLN A 105 8.31 -18.99 2.57
C GLN A 105 7.45 -17.72 2.74
N ALA A 106 6.21 -17.80 2.28
CA ALA A 106 5.13 -16.86 2.53
C ALA A 106 4.02 -17.57 3.34
N ARG A 107 2.93 -16.85 3.64
CA ARG A 107 1.80 -17.44 4.36
C ARG A 107 0.46 -17.01 3.78
N ASN A 108 -0.45 -17.97 3.65
CA ASN A 108 -1.83 -17.73 3.29
C ASN A 108 -2.74 -17.99 4.49
N PHE A 109 -3.59 -17.03 4.81
CA PHE A 109 -4.55 -17.08 5.91
C PHE A 109 -5.97 -17.17 5.34
N LEU A 110 -6.68 -18.22 5.73
CA LEU A 110 -8.00 -18.53 5.18
C LEU A 110 -9.10 -18.18 6.18
N LYS A 111 -8.85 -18.43 7.47
CA LYS A 111 -9.83 -18.21 8.54
C LYS A 111 -9.76 -16.78 9.04
N LEU A 112 -10.91 -16.19 9.37
CA LEU A 112 -10.98 -14.81 9.89
C LEU A 112 -10.15 -14.63 11.16
N GLU A 113 -10.15 -15.61 12.07
CA GLU A 113 -9.34 -15.58 13.29
C GLU A 113 -7.84 -15.45 13.01
N GLU A 114 -7.31 -16.23 12.05
CA GLU A 114 -5.91 -16.16 11.63
C GLU A 114 -5.56 -14.76 11.10
N LYS A 115 -6.47 -14.17 10.31
CA LYS A 115 -6.27 -12.83 9.73
C LYS A 115 -6.32 -11.74 10.80
N GLN A 116 -7.20 -11.86 11.79
CA GLN A 116 -7.27 -10.93 12.93
C GLN A 116 -6.00 -11.01 13.80
N LEU A 117 -5.52 -12.22 14.08
CA LEU A 117 -4.25 -12.42 14.79
C LEU A 117 -3.08 -11.84 14.00
N PHE A 118 -3.08 -12.00 12.67
CA PHE A 118 -2.04 -11.44 11.81
C PHE A 118 -2.08 -9.92 11.89
N TRP A 119 -3.27 -9.32 11.78
CA TRP A 119 -3.44 -7.88 11.81
C TRP A 119 -2.93 -7.29 13.12
N LYS A 120 -3.28 -7.94 14.24
CA LYS A 120 -2.79 -7.57 15.56
C LYS A 120 -1.26 -7.61 15.61
N LEU A 121 -0.64 -8.72 15.20
CA LEU A 121 0.82 -8.89 15.21
C LEU A 121 1.52 -7.88 14.30
N LEU A 122 0.97 -7.62 13.11
CA LEU A 122 1.47 -6.61 12.17
C LEU A 122 1.50 -5.23 12.84
N ARG A 123 0.44 -4.87 13.56
CA ARG A 123 0.31 -3.56 14.22
C ARG A 123 1.17 -3.42 15.45
N GLU A 124 1.37 -4.49 16.21
CA GLU A 124 2.32 -4.53 17.32
C GLU A 124 3.77 -4.37 16.81
N LYS A 125 4.11 -5.02 15.70
CA LYS A 125 5.44 -4.94 15.09
C LYS A 125 5.70 -3.59 14.42
N TYR A 126 4.68 -3.02 13.78
CA TYR A 126 4.76 -1.79 12.99
C TYR A 126 3.69 -0.77 13.43
N PRO A 127 3.86 -0.15 14.61
CA PRO A 127 2.88 0.81 15.12
C PRO A 127 2.72 2.03 14.20
N GLY A 128 3.74 2.37 13.41
CA GLY A 128 3.69 3.48 12.45
C GLY A 128 2.66 3.31 11.31
N LEU A 129 2.14 2.10 11.09
CA LEU A 129 1.10 1.85 10.08
C LEU A 129 -0.18 2.65 10.30
N SER A 130 -0.53 2.98 11.55
CA SER A 130 -1.76 3.74 11.86
C SER A 130 -1.72 5.19 11.39
N SER A 131 -0.53 5.71 11.12
CA SER A 131 -0.30 7.06 10.59
C SER A 131 0.46 7.02 9.27
N GLY A 132 0.52 5.86 8.61
CA GLY A 132 1.20 5.70 7.34
C GLY A 132 0.43 6.41 6.22
N GLU A 133 1.17 6.95 5.25
CA GLU A 133 0.58 7.51 4.04
C GLU A 133 0.18 6.37 3.10
N VAL A 134 -1.07 6.34 2.68
CA VAL A 134 -1.51 5.45 1.60
C VAL A 134 -1.35 6.20 0.28
N ARG A 135 -0.52 5.68 -0.61
CA ARG A 135 -0.25 6.29 -1.93
C ARG A 135 -0.17 5.24 -3.04
N LYS A 136 -0.13 5.71 -4.28
CA LYS A 136 0.20 4.85 -5.42
C LYS A 136 1.65 4.36 -5.32
N ALA A 137 1.87 3.13 -5.75
CA ALA A 137 3.20 2.53 -5.80
C ALA A 137 4.07 3.22 -6.87
N HIS A 138 5.35 3.39 -6.58
CA HIS A 138 6.37 3.80 -7.53
C HIS A 138 6.84 2.60 -8.36
N ALA A 139 7.56 2.87 -9.45
CA ALA A 139 7.99 1.85 -10.41
C ALA A 139 8.87 0.74 -9.78
N ASP A 140 9.71 1.08 -8.80
CA ASP A 140 10.54 0.13 -8.06
C ASP A 140 9.70 -0.80 -7.17
N GLU A 141 8.66 -0.27 -6.53
CA GLU A 141 7.73 -1.02 -5.67
C GLU A 141 6.81 -1.93 -6.49
N ILE A 142 6.41 -1.49 -7.67
CA ILE A 142 5.67 -2.32 -8.65
C ILE A 142 6.56 -3.47 -9.13
N SER A 143 7.81 -3.18 -9.53
CA SER A 143 8.77 -4.20 -9.97
C SER A 143 9.09 -5.21 -8.87
N PHE A 144 9.22 -4.72 -7.64
CA PHE A 144 9.41 -5.53 -6.45
C PHE A 144 8.26 -6.54 -6.28
N TYR A 145 7.01 -6.07 -6.28
CA TYR A 145 5.86 -6.94 -6.12
C TYR A 145 5.67 -7.90 -7.30
N TRP A 146 5.91 -7.42 -8.53
CA TRP A 146 5.85 -8.21 -9.75
C TRP A 146 6.77 -9.43 -9.72
N ALA A 147 7.95 -9.28 -9.12
CA ALA A 147 8.91 -10.38 -8.99
C ALA A 147 8.37 -11.54 -8.13
N GLU A 148 7.38 -11.31 -7.27
CA GLU A 148 6.92 -12.28 -6.28
C GLU A 148 5.67 -13.07 -6.70
N ILE A 149 4.94 -12.60 -7.70
CA ILE A 149 3.62 -13.10 -8.06
C ILE A 149 3.59 -13.78 -9.43
N PRO A 150 2.77 -14.83 -9.62
CA PRO A 150 2.61 -15.50 -10.91
C PRO A 150 1.39 -15.00 -11.72
N PHE A 151 0.87 -13.81 -11.41
CA PHE A 151 -0.36 -13.25 -11.98
C PHE A 151 -0.23 -11.74 -12.19
N ASP A 152 -1.06 -11.16 -13.06
CA ASP A 152 -1.10 -9.71 -13.35
C ASP A 152 -1.37 -8.87 -12.10
N ILE A 153 -0.76 -7.68 -12.00
CA ILE A 153 -1.14 -6.71 -10.96
C ILE A 153 -2.44 -6.03 -11.40
N GLU A 154 -3.50 -6.17 -10.62
CA GLU A 154 -4.79 -5.53 -10.86
C GLU A 154 -5.08 -4.56 -9.73
N GLU A 155 -5.37 -3.30 -10.06
CA GLU A 155 -5.76 -2.33 -9.04
C GLU A 155 -7.12 -2.69 -8.41
N PRO A 156 -7.34 -2.43 -7.11
CA PRO A 156 -6.58 -1.48 -6.27
C PRO A 156 -5.25 -2.01 -5.70
N PHE A 157 -4.18 -1.26 -5.97
CA PHE A 157 -2.82 -1.56 -5.53
C PHE A 157 -2.16 -0.28 -4.98
N PHE A 158 -1.67 -0.35 -3.75
CA PHE A 158 -1.15 0.80 -3.02
C PHE A 158 0.15 0.48 -2.30
N VAL A 159 0.84 1.53 -1.88
CA VAL A 159 1.88 1.46 -0.86
C VAL A 159 1.42 2.20 0.38
N VAL A 160 1.62 1.57 1.53
CA VAL A 160 1.53 2.21 2.84
C VAL A 160 2.94 2.59 3.25
N GLU A 161 3.24 3.87 3.23
CA GLU A 161 4.54 4.41 3.60
C GLU A 161 4.50 4.96 5.02
N THR A 162 5.35 4.40 5.87
CA THR A 162 5.64 4.93 7.21
C THR A 162 6.97 5.68 7.17
N LYS A 163 7.40 6.24 8.31
CA LYS A 163 8.70 6.92 8.38
C LYS A 163 9.90 6.00 8.09
N THR A 164 9.76 4.70 8.31
CA THR A 164 10.89 3.75 8.25
C THR A 164 10.64 2.58 7.29
N GLU A 165 9.39 2.23 7.06
CA GLU A 165 9.00 1.05 6.29
C GLU A 165 8.01 1.42 5.19
N ARG A 166 8.01 0.63 4.12
CA ARG A 166 7.03 0.68 3.04
C ARG A 166 6.40 -0.69 2.87
N PHE A 167 5.10 -0.73 2.67
CA PHE A 167 4.37 -1.97 2.43
C PHE A 167 3.60 -1.88 1.13
N VAL A 168 3.77 -2.84 0.23
CA VAL A 168 2.85 -2.99 -0.90
C VAL A 168 1.59 -3.69 -0.39
N VAL A 169 0.43 -3.15 -0.77
CA VAL A 169 -0.89 -3.66 -0.38
C VAL A 169 -1.72 -3.81 -1.64
N HIS A 170 -2.05 -5.06 -1.96
CA HIS A 170 -2.94 -5.42 -3.05
C HIS A 170 -4.31 -5.77 -2.48
N LEU A 171 -5.34 -5.07 -2.95
CA LEU A 171 -6.72 -5.33 -2.56
C LEU A 171 -7.45 -6.01 -3.71
N GLN A 172 -8.31 -6.97 -3.37
CA GLN A 172 -9.29 -7.51 -4.31
C GLN A 172 -10.54 -6.63 -4.29
N HIS A 173 -10.92 -6.09 -5.45
CA HIS A 173 -12.19 -5.41 -5.65
C HIS A 173 -13.19 -6.37 -6.32
N LYS A 174 -14.23 -6.77 -5.58
CA LYS A 174 -15.27 -7.65 -6.11
C LYS A 174 -16.63 -7.27 -5.53
N ASP A 175 -17.65 -7.21 -6.40
CA ASP A 175 -19.04 -6.91 -6.01
C ASP A 175 -19.16 -5.61 -5.18
N GLY A 176 -18.35 -4.60 -5.51
CA GLY A 176 -18.31 -3.30 -4.82
C GLY A 176 -17.62 -3.33 -3.46
N LYS A 177 -16.91 -4.40 -3.11
CA LYS A 177 -16.18 -4.54 -1.84
C LYS A 177 -14.68 -4.70 -2.08
N ASP A 178 -13.91 -4.02 -1.24
CA ASP A 178 -12.45 -4.14 -1.20
C ASP A 178 -12.02 -5.03 -0.04
N THR A 179 -11.24 -6.07 -0.34
CA THR A 179 -10.70 -6.99 0.66
C THR A 179 -9.18 -7.08 0.54
N LEU A 180 -8.49 -7.22 1.67
CA LEU A 180 -7.05 -7.40 1.70
C LEU A 180 -6.68 -8.73 1.05
N PHE A 181 -5.94 -8.67 -0.05
CA PHE A 181 -5.51 -9.85 -0.78
C PHE A 181 -4.05 -10.20 -0.54
N TRP A 182 -3.16 -9.20 -0.59
CA TRP A 182 -1.73 -9.37 -0.33
C TRP A 182 -1.18 -8.17 0.43
N ILE A 183 -0.32 -8.43 1.42
CA ILE A 183 0.55 -7.42 2.02
C ILE A 183 1.98 -7.92 2.11
N GLU A 184 2.92 -7.06 1.76
CA GLU A 184 4.35 -7.36 1.82
C GLU A 184 5.14 -6.11 2.21
N LEU A 185 6.20 -6.32 2.99
CA LEU A 185 7.23 -5.37 3.35
C LEU A 185 8.20 -5.20 2.18
N VAL A 186 8.30 -3.97 1.66
CA VAL A 186 9.24 -3.63 0.59
C VAL A 186 10.67 -3.70 1.12
N GLY A 187 11.54 -4.43 0.42
CA GLY A 187 12.94 -4.57 0.82
C GLY A 187 13.79 -5.35 -0.19
N ASP A 188 14.99 -5.76 0.23
CA ASP A 188 15.88 -6.55 -0.64
C ASP A 188 15.48 -8.02 -0.66
N LEU A 189 14.82 -8.44 -1.75
CA LEU A 189 14.42 -9.83 -1.98
C LEU A 189 15.60 -10.81 -1.96
N ARG A 190 16.82 -10.38 -2.28
CA ARG A 190 18.02 -11.26 -2.22
C ARG A 190 18.33 -11.70 -0.79
N SER A 191 17.88 -10.94 0.21
CA SER A 191 18.02 -11.33 1.61
C SER A 191 17.21 -12.59 1.97
N LEU A 192 16.25 -13.00 1.13
CA LEU A 192 15.47 -14.23 1.31
C LEU A 192 16.21 -15.49 0.88
N LYS A 193 17.37 -15.36 0.21
CA LYS A 193 18.21 -16.52 -0.10
C LYS A 193 18.59 -17.20 1.20
N LEU A 194 18.19 -18.47 1.32
CA LEU A 194 18.67 -19.33 2.38
C LEU A 194 20.19 -19.49 2.18
N LYS A 195 20.95 -19.25 3.25
CA LYS A 195 22.39 -19.57 3.29
C LYS A 195 22.57 -21.08 3.45
#